data_AF-A0A9R0ZED9-F1
#
_entry.id   AF-A0A9R0ZED9-F1
#
_cell.length_a   1.000
_cell.length_b   1.000
_cell.length_c   1.000
_cell.angle_alpha   90.00
_cell.angle_beta   90.00
_cell.angle_gamma   90.00
#
_symmetry.space_group_name_H-M   'P 1'
#
loop_
_entity.id
_entity.type
_entity.pdbx_description
1 polymer ?
#
loop_
_entity_poly.entity_id
_entity_poly.type
_entity_poly.pdbx_seq_one_letter_code
_entity_poly.pdbx_strand_id
1 'polypeptide(L)'
;MLRDELRTLSCTYKCRHDAAADLIHMYAYTKCFFRARDYKTVKSPPVHISPLDLGPKYADKLGPGFQEYSKTYPENYCLAQLIYWYSQNAEPESRLTRARKGCMSLPDVSSFYVKSVKPTQERVYGTRTVRFMLSRMEKQAQRPWPKDRIWVFKSDPRFFGTPMMDAVLNNNSPLDKEMVHWLKTRSNVFLG
;
A
#
# COMPACT_ATOMS: atom_id res chain seq x y z
N MET A 1 -20.39 -19.09 3.39
CA MET A 1 -19.12 -18.75 2.68
C MET A 1 -18.01 -18.64 3.72
N LEU A 2 -16.73 -18.88 3.38
CA LEU A 2 -15.59 -18.85 4.34
C LEU A 2 -15.56 -17.58 5.22
N ARG A 3 -15.93 -16.44 4.64
CA ARG A 3 -16.10 -15.16 5.34
C ARG A 3 -17.07 -15.25 6.51
N ASP A 4 -18.20 -15.91 6.35
CA ASP A 4 -19.26 -15.96 7.35
C ASP A 4 -18.85 -16.88 8.51
N GLU A 5 -18.16 -17.99 8.20
CA GLU A 5 -17.55 -18.88 9.20
C GLU A 5 -16.49 -18.17 10.03
N LEU A 6 -15.61 -17.37 9.41
CA LEU A 6 -14.63 -16.58 10.18
C LEU A 6 -15.29 -15.62 11.17
N ARG A 7 -16.50 -15.14 10.89
CA ARG A 7 -17.21 -14.20 11.75
C ARG A 7 -17.89 -14.86 12.94
N THR A 8 -18.04 -16.19 12.95
CA THR A 8 -18.52 -16.91 14.14
C THR A 8 -17.40 -17.11 15.16
N LEU A 9 -16.13 -16.93 14.76
CA LEU A 9 -14.97 -17.06 15.63
C LEU A 9 -14.81 -15.84 16.55
N SER A 10 -14.38 -16.09 17.79
CA SER A 10 -14.12 -15.05 18.79
C SER A 10 -12.96 -14.15 18.36
N CYS A 11 -13.21 -12.85 18.28
CA CYS A 11 -12.17 -11.87 17.97
C CYS A 11 -11.39 -11.45 19.23
N THR A 12 -10.07 -11.32 19.09
CA THR A 12 -9.18 -10.79 20.15
C THR A 12 -8.26 -9.72 19.56
N TYR A 13 -7.55 -8.95 20.38
CA TYR A 13 -6.56 -7.98 19.87
C TYR A 13 -5.45 -8.62 19.03
N LYS A 14 -5.17 -9.92 19.22
CA LYS A 14 -4.18 -10.70 18.46
C LYS A 14 -4.76 -11.31 17.18
N CYS A 15 -6.06 -11.61 17.17
CA CYS A 15 -6.75 -12.33 16.11
C CYS A 15 -8.04 -11.58 15.70
N ARG A 16 -7.96 -10.82 14.61
CA ARG A 16 -9.08 -10.02 14.08
C ARG A 16 -9.77 -10.73 12.92
N HIS A 17 -10.52 -11.77 13.26
CA HIS A 17 -11.29 -12.56 12.29
C HIS A 17 -12.35 -11.71 11.56
N ASP A 18 -12.90 -10.71 12.23
CA ASP A 18 -13.83 -9.75 11.64
C ASP A 18 -13.20 -8.93 10.52
N ALA A 19 -11.98 -8.43 10.71
CA ALA A 19 -11.24 -7.71 9.67
C ALA A 19 -10.79 -8.64 8.53
N ALA A 20 -10.40 -9.87 8.86
CA ALA A 20 -10.04 -10.89 7.88
C ALA A 20 -11.23 -11.28 7.00
N ALA A 21 -12.42 -11.42 7.57
CA ALA A 21 -13.65 -11.69 6.83
C ALA A 21 -13.97 -10.56 5.84
N ASP A 22 -13.86 -9.30 6.26
CA ASP A 22 -14.05 -8.14 5.37
C ASP A 22 -13.02 -8.11 4.24
N LEU A 23 -11.77 -8.48 4.52
CA LEU A 23 -10.73 -8.59 3.49
C LEU A 23 -11.08 -9.67 2.46
N ILE A 24 -11.49 -10.86 2.92
CA ILE A 24 -11.89 -11.97 2.03
C ILE A 24 -13.10 -11.57 1.19
N HIS A 25 -14.05 -10.83 1.77
CA HIS A 25 -15.18 -10.27 1.03
C HIS A 25 -14.72 -9.37 -0.12
N MET A 26 -13.80 -8.44 0.14
CA MET A 26 -13.25 -7.58 -0.91
C MET A 26 -12.52 -8.39 -1.99
N TYR A 27 -11.75 -9.42 -1.62
CA TYR A 27 -11.09 -10.30 -2.57
C TYR A 27 -12.09 -11.08 -3.44
N ALA A 28 -13.18 -11.57 -2.86
CA ALA A 28 -14.22 -12.31 -3.60
C ALA A 28 -14.91 -11.44 -4.67
N TYR A 29 -14.97 -10.12 -4.46
CA TYR A 29 -15.52 -9.15 -5.41
C TYR A 29 -14.46 -8.48 -6.29
N THR A 30 -13.20 -8.87 -6.17
CA THR A 30 -12.14 -8.41 -7.08
C THR A 30 -12.12 -9.30 -8.32
N LYS A 31 -12.42 -8.73 -9.48
CA LYS A 31 -12.56 -9.42 -10.76
C LYS A 31 -11.23 -9.52 -11.51
N CYS A 32 -10.43 -8.46 -11.50
CA CYS A 32 -9.20 -8.39 -12.29
C CYS A 32 -7.96 -8.31 -11.39
N PHE A 33 -7.03 -9.24 -11.62
CA PHE A 33 -5.71 -9.25 -10.99
C PHE A 33 -4.62 -9.05 -12.03
N PHE A 34 -3.67 -8.19 -11.71
CA PHE A 34 -2.59 -7.80 -12.59
C PHE A 34 -1.26 -8.05 -11.92
N ARG A 35 -0.28 -8.48 -12.70
CA ARG A 35 1.11 -8.55 -12.27
C ARG A 35 1.86 -7.41 -12.93
N ALA A 36 2.55 -6.58 -12.13
CA ALA A 36 3.44 -5.59 -12.70
C ALA A 36 4.55 -6.32 -13.47
N ARG A 37 4.85 -5.85 -14.68
CA ARG A 37 6.10 -6.18 -15.37
C ARG A 37 7.11 -5.15 -14.94
N ASP A 38 8.05 -5.56 -14.11
CA ASP A 38 9.06 -4.65 -13.60
C ASP A 38 10.02 -4.23 -14.71
N TYR A 39 10.41 -2.95 -14.73
CA TYR A 39 11.48 -2.51 -15.61
C TYR A 39 12.82 -2.99 -15.04
N LYS A 40 13.86 -3.02 -15.87
CA LYS A 40 15.18 -3.41 -15.38
C LYS A 40 15.77 -2.28 -14.52
N THR A 41 16.49 -2.66 -13.47
CA THR A 41 17.37 -1.74 -12.75
C THR A 41 18.40 -1.15 -13.71
N VAL A 42 18.59 0.16 -13.69
CA VAL A 42 19.53 0.87 -14.57
C VAL A 42 20.64 1.50 -13.73
N LYS A 43 21.89 1.31 -14.13
CA LYS A 43 23.01 2.07 -13.57
C LYS A 43 23.34 3.23 -14.50
N SER A 44 23.49 4.42 -13.94
CA SER A 44 23.95 5.58 -14.70
C SER A 44 25.38 5.34 -15.18
N PRO A 45 25.79 5.97 -16.30
CA PRO A 45 27.21 6.17 -16.57
C PRO A 45 27.92 6.75 -15.34
N PRO A 46 29.18 6.37 -15.07
CA PRO A 46 29.94 6.93 -13.98
C PRO A 46 30.17 8.42 -14.23
N VAL A 47 30.08 9.20 -13.16
CA VAL A 47 30.41 10.63 -13.13
C VAL A 47 31.59 10.80 -12.20
N HIS A 48 32.64 11.45 -12.69
CA HIS A 48 33.82 11.81 -11.91
C HIS A 48 33.51 13.10 -11.17
N ILE A 49 33.53 13.05 -9.84
CA ILE A 49 33.28 14.20 -8.98
C ILE A 49 34.62 14.61 -8.35
N SER A 50 35.03 15.85 -8.59
CA SER A 50 36.17 16.48 -7.94
C SER A 50 35.77 17.01 -6.55
N PRO A 51 36.68 17.04 -5.57
CA PRO A 51 36.46 17.76 -4.32
C PRO A 51 36.07 19.24 -4.52
N LEU A 52 36.47 19.85 -5.64
CA LEU A 52 36.09 21.23 -6.01
C LEU A 52 34.64 21.36 -6.47
N ASP A 53 34.03 20.29 -6.98
CA ASP A 53 32.63 20.28 -7.45
C ASP A 53 31.65 20.22 -6.28
N LEU A 54 32.12 19.75 -5.13
CA LEU A 54 31.35 19.64 -3.90
C LEU A 54 31.71 20.85 -3.05
N GLY A 55 30.78 21.81 -2.95
CA GLY A 55 30.98 23.05 -2.22
C GLY A 55 31.57 22.86 -0.81
N PRO A 56 32.07 23.93 -0.15
CA PRO A 56 33.05 23.87 0.94
C PRO A 56 32.66 23.03 2.16
N LYS A 57 31.39 22.64 2.31
CA LYS A 57 30.90 21.73 3.35
C LYS A 57 31.27 20.25 3.14
N TYR A 58 31.69 19.87 1.93
CA TYR A 58 31.91 18.47 1.54
C TYR A 58 33.30 18.21 0.93
N ALA A 59 34.10 19.26 0.73
CA ALA A 59 35.45 19.18 0.17
C ALA A 59 36.36 18.24 0.97
N ASP A 60 36.28 18.27 2.31
CA ASP A 60 37.11 17.43 3.19
C ASP A 60 36.67 15.96 3.25
N LYS A 61 35.50 15.61 2.68
CA LYS A 61 34.94 14.25 2.73
C LYS A 61 35.37 13.37 1.56
N LEU A 62 35.78 13.99 0.45
CA LEU A 62 36.39 13.29 -0.67
C LEU A 62 37.90 13.51 -0.56
N GLY A 63 38.67 12.43 -0.62
CA GLY A 63 40.13 12.51 -0.62
C GLY A 63 40.66 13.34 -1.81
N PRO A 64 42.00 13.48 -1.94
CA PRO A 64 42.61 14.38 -2.93
C PRO A 64 42.42 13.99 -4.40
N GLY A 65 41.61 12.98 -4.71
CA GLY A 65 41.39 12.45 -6.06
C GLY A 65 39.94 12.52 -6.51
N PHE A 66 39.72 12.34 -7.82
CA PHE A 66 38.39 12.17 -8.40
C PHE A 66 37.72 10.92 -7.84
N GLN A 67 36.48 11.06 -7.37
CA GLN A 67 35.67 9.91 -6.99
C GLN A 67 34.68 9.58 -8.10
N GLU A 68 34.69 8.32 -8.53
CA GLU A 68 33.68 7.81 -9.47
C GLU A 68 32.38 7.52 -8.73
N TYR A 69 31.31 8.18 -9.18
CA TYR A 69 29.97 7.97 -8.69
C TYR A 69 29.08 7.43 -9.80
N SER A 70 28.43 6.29 -9.56
CA SER A 70 27.38 5.76 -10.43
C SER A 70 26.11 5.53 -9.63
N LYS A 71 25.01 6.13 -10.07
CA LYS A 71 23.72 5.99 -9.42
C LYS A 71 23.00 4.77 -9.96
N THR A 72 22.56 3.90 -9.05
CA THR A 72 21.69 2.76 -9.39
C THR A 72 20.23 3.20 -9.22
N TYR A 73 19.47 3.16 -10.30
CA TYR A 73 18.04 3.44 -10.35
C TYR A 73 17.27 2.12 -10.29
N PRO A 74 16.41 1.90 -9.28
CA PRO A 74 15.67 0.66 -9.17
C PRO A 74 14.58 0.51 -10.23
N GLU A 75 14.02 -0.68 -10.30
CA GLU A 75 13.09 -1.14 -11.35
C GLU A 75 11.86 -0.24 -11.53
N ASN A 76 11.37 0.37 -10.47
CA ASN A 76 10.17 1.19 -10.52
C ASN A 76 10.47 2.68 -10.73
N TYR A 77 11.74 3.06 -10.87
CA TYR A 77 12.18 4.45 -10.92
C TYR A 77 11.56 5.21 -12.08
N CYS A 78 11.66 4.69 -13.30
CA CYS A 78 11.15 5.35 -14.50
C CYS A 78 9.63 5.59 -14.41
N LEU A 79 8.86 4.57 -14.01
CA LEU A 79 7.41 4.70 -13.84
C LEU A 79 7.06 5.71 -12.75
N ALA A 80 7.77 5.65 -11.62
CA ALA A 80 7.54 6.57 -10.52
C ALA A 80 7.86 8.02 -10.91
N GLN A 81 8.93 8.23 -11.68
CA GLN A 81 9.32 9.54 -12.19
C GLN A 81 8.29 10.08 -13.19
N LEU A 82 7.73 9.24 -14.06
CA LEU A 82 6.67 9.66 -14.99
C LEU A 82 5.38 10.04 -14.25
N ILE A 83 4.98 9.29 -13.23
CA ILE A 83 3.76 9.56 -12.45
C ILE A 83 3.93 10.82 -11.58
N TYR A 84 5.11 11.00 -10.98
CA TYR A 84 5.40 12.08 -10.04
C TYR A 84 6.36 13.13 -10.60
N TRP A 85 6.35 13.34 -11.92
CA TRP A 85 7.26 14.25 -12.62
C TRP A 85 7.25 15.67 -12.03
N TYR A 86 6.10 16.10 -11.51
CA TYR A 86 5.87 17.41 -10.89
C TYR A 86 6.46 17.54 -9.46
N SER A 87 6.95 16.46 -8.85
CA SER A 87 7.38 16.41 -7.46
C SER A 87 8.89 16.16 -7.37
N GLN A 88 9.67 17.23 -7.34
CA GLN A 88 11.14 17.18 -7.36
C GLN A 88 11.80 16.80 -6.02
N ASN A 89 11.06 16.85 -4.89
CA ASN A 89 11.63 16.76 -3.54
C ASN A 89 11.54 15.36 -2.89
N ALA A 90 11.10 14.33 -3.61
CA ALA A 90 10.84 13.01 -3.02
C ALA A 90 11.44 11.90 -3.87
N GLU A 91 11.95 10.85 -3.22
CA GLU A 91 12.21 9.57 -3.87
C GLU A 91 10.91 9.08 -4.51
N PRO A 92 10.79 9.11 -5.85
CA PRO A 92 9.52 8.92 -6.52
C PRO A 92 8.96 7.51 -6.25
N GLU A 93 9.84 6.52 -6.08
CA GLU A 93 9.50 5.12 -5.84
C GLU A 93 8.87 4.88 -4.47
N SER A 94 9.35 5.56 -3.43
CA SER A 94 8.76 5.52 -2.09
C SER A 94 7.33 6.07 -2.10
N ARG A 95 7.12 7.13 -2.91
CA ARG A 95 5.80 7.72 -3.12
C ARG A 95 4.88 6.79 -3.90
N LEU A 96 5.40 6.17 -4.97
CA LEU A 96 4.67 5.19 -5.75
C LEU A 96 4.22 4.00 -4.89
N THR A 97 5.15 3.39 -4.16
CA THR A 97 4.89 2.29 -3.22
C THR A 97 3.82 2.65 -2.20
N ARG A 98 3.82 3.90 -1.71
CA ARG A 98 2.81 4.39 -0.78
C ARG A 98 1.44 4.53 -1.44
N ALA A 99 1.38 5.09 -2.64
CA ALA A 99 0.12 5.32 -3.36
C ALA A 99 -0.59 4.00 -3.73
N ARG A 100 0.16 2.91 -3.96
CA ARG A 100 -0.44 1.60 -4.27
C ARG A 100 -1.27 1.01 -3.12
N LYS A 101 -0.94 1.35 -1.87
CA LYS A 101 -1.49 0.70 -0.67
C LYS A 101 -2.97 1.01 -0.48
N GLY A 102 -3.80 -0.02 -0.58
CA GLY A 102 -5.25 0.04 -0.44
C GLY A 102 -5.99 0.47 -1.69
N CYS A 103 -5.36 1.21 -2.61
CA CYS A 103 -5.94 1.56 -3.91
C CYS A 103 -5.74 0.44 -4.94
N MET A 104 -4.51 -0.07 -5.09
CA MET A 104 -4.13 -1.09 -6.07
C MET A 104 -3.76 -2.43 -5.43
N SER A 105 -3.40 -2.44 -4.14
CA SER A 105 -3.11 -3.66 -3.38
C SER A 105 -3.93 -3.68 -2.10
N LEU A 106 -4.70 -4.74 -1.88
CA LEU A 106 -5.38 -4.96 -0.61
C LEU A 106 -4.38 -5.26 0.54
N PRO A 107 -4.77 -5.05 1.81
CA PRO A 107 -3.97 -5.41 2.97
C PRO A 107 -3.58 -6.88 2.99
N ASP A 108 -2.43 -7.19 3.60
CA ASP A 108 -2.01 -8.57 3.84
C ASP A 108 -2.74 -9.19 5.04
N VAL A 109 -2.96 -10.50 5.02
CA VAL A 109 -3.66 -11.22 6.11
C VAL A 109 -2.91 -11.12 7.45
N SER A 110 -1.58 -10.94 7.44
CA SER A 110 -0.79 -10.68 8.66
C SER A 110 -1.18 -9.39 9.39
N SER A 111 -1.92 -8.48 8.74
CA SER A 111 -2.58 -7.33 9.38
C SER A 111 -3.41 -7.74 10.61
N PHE A 112 -4.01 -8.92 10.56
CA PHE A 112 -5.06 -9.33 11.50
C PHE A 112 -4.61 -10.39 12.50
N TYR A 113 -3.48 -11.04 12.28
CA TYR A 113 -2.99 -12.16 13.07
C TYR A 113 -1.54 -11.93 13.47
N VAL A 114 -1.29 -11.67 14.75
CA VAL A 114 0.08 -11.42 15.25
C VAL A 114 0.41 -12.20 16.51
N LYS A 115 1.68 -12.65 16.55
CA LYS A 115 2.23 -13.51 17.61
C LYS A 115 2.48 -12.77 18.93
N SER A 116 2.84 -11.48 18.89
CA SER A 116 3.10 -10.65 20.08
C SER A 116 2.42 -9.28 20.01
N VAL A 117 1.71 -8.89 21.07
CA VAL A 117 1.10 -7.54 21.17
C VAL A 117 2.19 -6.57 21.58
N LYS A 118 2.71 -5.77 20.64
CA LYS A 118 3.35 -4.52 21.02
C LYS A 118 2.22 -3.50 21.29
N PRO A 119 2.19 -2.82 22.45
CA PRO A 119 1.11 -1.92 22.84
C PRO A 119 0.95 -0.68 21.93
N THR A 120 1.89 -0.43 21.02
CA THR A 120 1.93 0.77 20.19
C THR A 120 1.11 0.72 18.89
N GLN A 121 0.55 -0.42 18.51
CA GLN A 121 -0.40 -0.49 17.39
C GLN A 121 -1.83 -0.55 17.93
N GLU A 122 -2.49 0.60 17.96
CA GLU A 122 -3.95 0.66 18.10
C GLU A 122 -4.60 -0.09 16.92
N ARG A 123 -4.85 -1.39 17.09
CA ARG A 123 -5.57 -2.23 16.13
C ARG A 123 -7.06 -2.07 16.28
N VAL A 124 -7.49 -0.81 16.34
CA VAL A 124 -8.88 -0.44 16.46
C VAL A 124 -9.54 -0.71 15.11
N TYR A 125 -10.21 -1.83 15.05
CA TYR A 125 -11.04 -2.22 13.93
C TYR A 125 -12.48 -2.37 14.40
N GLY A 126 -13.39 -1.66 13.75
CA GLY A 126 -14.78 -1.57 14.13
C GLY A 126 -15.54 -0.69 13.15
N THR A 127 -16.80 -0.37 13.45
CA THR A 127 -17.69 0.35 12.52
C THR A 127 -17.11 1.67 12.02
N ARG A 128 -16.41 2.43 12.87
CA ARG A 128 -15.79 3.70 12.47
C ARG A 128 -14.70 3.49 11.42
N THR A 129 -13.85 2.48 11.60
CA THR A 129 -12.78 2.12 10.65
C THR A 129 -13.37 1.63 9.33
N VAL A 130 -14.43 0.80 9.38
CA VAL A 130 -15.13 0.31 8.19
C VAL A 130 -15.82 1.44 7.44
N ARG A 131 -16.53 2.33 8.13
CA ARG A 131 -17.17 3.50 7.51
C ARG A 131 -16.16 4.42 6.84
N PHE A 132 -15.02 4.65 7.49
CA PHE A 132 -13.93 5.42 6.90
C PHE A 132 -13.36 4.73 5.65
N MET A 133 -13.10 3.43 5.73
CA MET A 133 -12.63 2.61 4.61
C MET A 133 -13.60 2.68 3.42
N LEU A 134 -14.89 2.44 3.64
CA LEU A 134 -15.92 2.54 2.61
C LEU A 134 -15.98 3.93 1.98
N SER A 135 -15.95 4.99 2.80
CA SER A 135 -15.92 6.37 2.31
C SER A 135 -14.70 6.63 1.41
N ARG A 136 -13.52 6.09 1.77
CA ARG A 136 -12.33 6.14 0.91
C ARG A 136 -12.54 5.37 -0.38
N MET A 137 -13.06 4.15 -0.33
CA MET A 137 -13.29 3.32 -1.52
C MET A 137 -14.28 3.99 -2.50
N GLU A 138 -15.36 4.58 -1.98
CA GLU A 138 -16.43 5.19 -2.80
C GLU A 138 -16.04 6.58 -3.34
N LYS A 139 -15.39 7.43 -2.53
CA LYS A 139 -15.18 8.85 -2.87
C LYS A 139 -13.76 9.20 -3.28
N GLN A 140 -12.77 8.41 -2.86
CA GLN A 140 -11.35 8.73 -2.97
C GLN A 140 -10.52 7.47 -3.23
N ALA A 141 -10.95 6.65 -4.20
CA ALA A 141 -10.36 5.36 -4.54
C ALA A 141 -8.84 5.44 -4.79
N GLN A 142 -8.37 6.54 -5.37
CA GLN A 142 -6.97 6.82 -5.69
C GLN A 142 -6.10 7.13 -4.46
N ARG A 143 -6.70 7.43 -3.30
CA ARG A 143 -5.94 7.78 -2.10
C ARG A 143 -5.50 6.53 -1.37
N PRO A 144 -4.23 6.49 -0.91
CA PRO A 144 -3.75 5.35 -0.15
C PRO A 144 -4.49 5.24 1.18
N TRP A 145 -4.60 4.02 1.67
CA TRP A 145 -5.23 3.76 2.95
C TRP A 145 -4.32 4.26 4.10
N PRO A 146 -4.90 4.76 5.20
CA PRO A 146 -4.13 5.31 6.31
C PRO A 146 -3.25 4.25 6.99
N LYS A 147 -2.03 4.65 7.40
CA LYS A 147 -1.04 3.77 8.05
C LYS A 147 -1.28 3.58 9.55
N ASP A 148 -2.05 4.46 10.17
CA ASP A 148 -2.40 4.52 11.60
C ASP A 148 -3.54 3.56 11.97
N ARG A 149 -3.78 2.54 11.15
CA ARG A 149 -4.88 1.57 11.31
C ARG A 149 -4.31 0.16 11.31
N ILE A 150 -5.19 -0.83 11.40
CA ILE A 150 -4.85 -2.25 11.40
C ILE A 150 -4.14 -2.73 10.11
N TRP A 151 -4.14 -1.94 9.04
CA TRP A 151 -3.71 -2.37 7.71
C TRP A 151 -2.19 -2.45 7.56
N VAL A 152 -1.69 -3.65 7.32
CA VAL A 152 -0.33 -3.94 6.86
C VAL A 152 -0.38 -4.30 5.39
N PHE A 153 0.55 -3.77 4.60
CA PHE A 153 0.64 -4.03 3.17
C PHE A 153 2.02 -4.61 2.85
N LYS A 154 2.08 -5.55 1.91
CA LYS A 154 3.35 -6.01 1.34
C LYS A 154 4.06 -4.83 0.69
N SER A 155 5.38 -4.75 0.88
CA SER A 155 6.23 -3.79 0.17
C SER A 155 6.22 -4.06 -1.33
N ASP A 156 6.27 -5.34 -1.69
CA ASP A 156 6.30 -5.81 -3.07
C ASP A 156 5.21 -6.89 -3.29
N PRO A 157 3.97 -6.48 -3.61
CA PRO A 157 2.90 -7.42 -3.88
C PRO A 157 3.06 -8.04 -5.28
N ARG A 158 3.08 -9.37 -5.34
CA ARG A 158 3.15 -10.13 -6.62
C ARG A 158 1.98 -9.85 -7.57
N PHE A 159 0.83 -9.47 -7.01
CA PHE A 159 -0.39 -9.15 -7.76
C PHE A 159 -1.03 -7.89 -7.20
N PHE A 160 -1.56 -7.09 -8.10
CA PHE A 160 -2.40 -5.92 -7.87
C PHE A 160 -3.83 -6.25 -8.26
N GLY A 161 -4.80 -5.72 -7.53
CA GLY A 161 -6.21 -5.99 -7.74
C GLY A 161 -6.98 -5.54 -6.52
N THR A 162 -7.98 -4.70 -6.76
CA THR A 162 -8.93 -4.25 -5.76
C THR A 162 -10.28 -4.02 -6.44
N PRO A 163 -11.40 -4.06 -5.68
CA PRO A 163 -12.70 -3.71 -6.23
C PRO A 163 -12.76 -2.27 -6.78
N MET A 164 -11.96 -1.36 -6.20
CA MET A 164 -11.85 0.03 -6.67
C MET A 164 -11.17 0.11 -8.03
N MET A 165 -10.14 -0.71 -8.25
CA MET A 165 -9.44 -0.78 -9.51
C MET A 165 -10.34 -1.38 -10.61
N ASP A 166 -11.11 -2.41 -10.27
CA ASP A 166 -12.12 -2.97 -11.19
C ASP A 166 -13.18 -1.93 -11.57
N ALA A 167 -13.61 -1.10 -10.62
CA ALA A 167 -14.56 -0.03 -10.88
C ALA A 167 -14.01 0.99 -11.91
N VAL A 168 -12.74 1.37 -11.78
CA VAL A 168 -12.06 2.26 -12.73
C VAL A 168 -11.94 1.61 -14.11
N LEU A 169 -11.53 0.34 -14.16
CA LEU A 169 -11.36 -0.40 -15.41
C LEU A 169 -12.69 -0.62 -16.16
N ASN A 170 -13.80 -0.72 -15.43
CA ASN A 170 -15.14 -0.82 -15.98
C ASN A 170 -15.76 0.56 -16.25
N ASN A 171 -15.02 1.46 -16.91
CA ASN A 171 -15.46 2.81 -17.27
C ASN A 171 -15.93 3.66 -16.07
N ASN A 172 -15.16 3.68 -14.98
CA ASN A 172 -15.51 4.39 -13.74
C ASN A 172 -16.89 4.01 -13.19
N SER A 173 -17.23 2.72 -13.25
CA SER A 173 -18.47 2.20 -12.67
C SER A 173 -18.47 2.39 -11.14
N PRO A 174 -19.65 2.46 -10.51
CA PRO A 174 -19.72 2.35 -9.06
C PRO A 174 -19.17 1.00 -8.58
N LEU A 175 -18.77 0.96 -7.31
CA LEU A 175 -18.44 -0.29 -6.62
C LEU A 175 -19.64 -1.23 -6.62
N ASP A 176 -19.34 -2.52 -6.54
CA ASP A 176 -20.37 -3.56 -6.46
C ASP A 176 -21.32 -3.31 -5.27
N LYS A 177 -22.62 -3.26 -5.57
CA LYS A 177 -23.66 -2.89 -4.61
C LYS A 177 -23.80 -3.94 -3.50
N GLU A 178 -23.69 -5.23 -3.84
CA GLU A 178 -23.78 -6.31 -2.85
C GLU A 178 -22.57 -6.28 -1.94
N MET A 179 -21.38 -6.06 -2.51
CA MET A 179 -20.16 -5.94 -1.74
C MET A 179 -20.29 -4.83 -0.68
N VAL A 180 -20.66 -3.63 -1.13
CA VAL A 180 -20.79 -2.44 -0.30
C VAL A 180 -21.91 -2.59 0.72
N HIS A 181 -23.07 -3.12 0.31
CA HIS A 181 -24.21 -3.32 1.20
C HIS A 181 -23.83 -4.23 2.36
N TRP A 182 -23.21 -5.38 2.08
CA TRP A 182 -22.80 -6.34 3.11
C TRP A 182 -21.81 -5.71 4.11
N LEU A 183 -20.80 -4.96 3.64
CA LEU A 183 -19.84 -4.27 4.51
C LEU A 183 -20.51 -3.20 5.40
N LYS A 184 -21.61 -2.59 4.94
CA LYS A 184 -22.37 -1.58 5.70
C LYS A 184 -23.29 -2.20 6.76
N THR A 185 -23.90 -3.35 6.47
CA THR A 185 -24.96 -3.94 7.30
C THR A 185 -24.48 -5.06 8.21
N ARG A 186 -23.27 -5.59 8.00
CA ARG A 186 -22.70 -6.64 8.86
C ARG A 186 -22.66 -6.22 10.33
N SER A 187 -22.86 -7.18 11.22
CA SER A 187 -22.76 -7.00 12.67
C SER A 187 -21.33 -6.64 13.14
N ASN A 188 -21.20 -6.04 14.32
CA ASN A 188 -19.91 -5.98 15.00
C ASN A 188 -19.71 -7.25 15.83
N VAL A 189 -18.60 -7.95 15.62
CA VAL A 189 -18.26 -9.18 16.36
C VAL A 189 -17.34 -8.87 17.54
N PHE A 190 -16.60 -7.76 17.48
CA PHE A 190 -15.71 -7.31 18.54
C PHE A 190 -16.25 -6.02 19.17
N LEU A 191 -16.41 -6.03 20.50
CA LEU A 191 -16.95 -4.91 21.30
C LEU A 191 -15.89 -4.22 22.18
N GLY A 192 -14.61 -4.62 22.07
CA GLY A 192 -13.52 -4.07 22.87
C GLY A 192 -12.74 -2.94 22.19
#